data_AF-A0A523R605-F1
#
_entry.id   AF-A0A523R605-F1
#
_cell.length_a   1.000
_cell.length_b   1.000
_cell.length_c   1.000
_cell.angle_alpha   90.00
_cell.angle_beta   90.00
_cell.angle_gamma   90.00
#
_symmetry.space_group_name_H-M   'P 1'
#
loop_
_entity.id
_entity.type
_entity.pdbx_description
1 polymer ?
#
loop_
_entity_poly.entity_id
_entity_poly.type
_entity_poly.pdbx_seq_one_letter_code
_entity_poly.pdbx_strand_id
1 'polypeptide(L)'
;MKDFIKLQIMNKNRQELPKFYRLNGAIYIAYCDYLQKQKSFFGEKAFAYIMPRERSIDIDFELAEILLTQRIKKQTHSYLKYKTQLN
;
A
#
# COMPACT_ATOMS: atom_id res chain seq x y z
N MET A 1 -10.96 -23.35 4.29
CA MET A 1 -10.47 -22.96 2.95
C MET A 1 -11.49 -23.15 1.82
N LYS A 2 -12.51 -24.01 1.97
CA LYS A 2 -13.50 -24.34 0.92
C LYS A 2 -14.18 -23.11 0.28
N ASP A 3 -14.34 -22.02 1.06
CA ASP A 3 -14.97 -20.76 0.60
C ASP A 3 -13.99 -19.57 0.53
N PHE A 4 -12.71 -19.80 0.85
CA PHE A 4 -11.69 -18.75 0.79
C PHE A 4 -11.05 -18.67 -0.60
N ILE A 5 -10.83 -19.82 -1.24
CA ILE A 5 -10.29 -19.92 -2.59
C ILE A 5 -11.44 -20.21 -3.55
N LYS A 6 -11.69 -19.32 -4.52
CA LYS A 6 -12.66 -19.61 -5.58
C LYS A 6 -12.16 -20.80 -6.41
N LEU A 7 -13.01 -21.81 -6.63
CA LEU A 7 -12.68 -23.02 -7.40
C LEU A 7 -12.05 -22.69 -8.76
N GLN A 8 -12.53 -21.63 -9.42
CA GLN A 8 -12.06 -21.15 -10.73
C GLN A 8 -10.59 -20.67 -10.76
N ILE A 9 -9.94 -20.47 -9.61
CA ILE A 9 -8.53 -20.05 -9.51
C ILE A 9 -7.65 -21.05 -8.73
N MET A 10 -8.20 -22.20 -8.32
CA MET A 10 -7.55 -23.12 -7.38
C MET A 10 -6.20 -23.67 -7.86
N ASN A 11 -5.99 -23.74 -9.18
CA ASN A 11 -4.75 -24.21 -9.80
C ASN A 11 -4.05 -23.16 -10.67
N LYS A 12 -4.41 -21.88 -10.51
CA LYS A 12 -3.81 -20.77 -11.27
C LYS A 12 -2.68 -20.15 -10.47
N ASN A 13 -1.56 -19.90 -11.14
CA ASN A 13 -0.50 -19.09 -10.59
C ASN A 13 -0.87 -17.59 -10.65
N ARG A 14 -0.18 -16.76 -9.86
CA ARG A 14 -0.47 -15.32 -9.73
C ARG A 14 -0.52 -14.59 -11.08
N GLN A 15 0.33 -14.97 -12.02
CA GLN A 15 0.41 -14.36 -13.36
C GLN A 15 -0.79 -14.70 -14.26
N GLU A 16 -1.53 -15.77 -13.95
CA GLU A 16 -2.73 -16.18 -14.70
C GLU A 16 -4.02 -15.59 -14.11
N LEU A 17 -3.90 -14.85 -13.00
CA LEU A 17 -5.01 -14.15 -12.38
C LEU A 17 -5.28 -12.84 -13.14
N PRO A 18 -6.57 -12.43 -13.23
CA PRO A 18 -6.91 -11.13 -13.76
C PRO A 18 -6.17 -10.01 -13.03
N LYS A 19 -5.76 -8.99 -13.78
CA LYS A 19 -5.24 -7.76 -13.19
C LYS A 19 -6.30 -7.18 -12.27
N PHE A 20 -5.92 -6.87 -11.04
CA PHE A 20 -6.79 -6.23 -10.06
C PHE A 20 -6.19 -4.89 -9.63
N TYR A 21 -7.08 -4.00 -9.17
CA TYR A 21 -6.71 -2.70 -8.63
C TYR A 21 -7.30 -2.57 -7.23
N ARG A 22 -6.65 -1.74 -6.41
CA ARG A 22 -7.11 -1.41 -5.06
C ARG A 22 -7.12 0.10 -4.92
N LEU A 23 -8.09 0.62 -4.18
CA LEU A 23 -8.06 2.01 -3.73
C LEU A 23 -6.82 2.24 -2.86
N ASN A 24 -6.11 3.34 -3.09
CA ASN A 24 -4.85 3.65 -2.40
C ASN A 24 -5.00 4.77 -1.36
N GLY A 25 -6.20 5.31 -1.19
CA GLY A 25 -6.46 6.39 -0.23
C GLY A 25 -5.95 7.78 -0.65
N ALA A 26 -5.22 7.90 -1.77
CA ALA A 26 -4.48 9.12 -2.09
C ALA A 26 -5.36 10.26 -2.63
N ILE A 27 -6.29 9.96 -3.53
CA ILE A 27 -7.09 10.98 -4.23
C ILE A 27 -8.54 10.49 -4.38
N TYR A 28 -9.48 11.31 -3.92
CA TYR A 28 -10.91 11.21 -4.22
C TYR A 28 -11.40 12.58 -4.67
N ILE A 29 -11.93 12.67 -5.90
CA ILE A 29 -12.40 13.92 -6.49
C ILE A 29 -13.86 13.74 -6.90
N ALA A 30 -14.71 14.65 -6.46
CA ALA A 30 -16.12 14.71 -6.85
C ALA A 30 -16.60 16.17 -6.86
N TYR A 31 -17.60 16.48 -7.67
CA TYR A 31 -18.32 17.74 -7.55
C TYR A 31 -19.05 17.80 -6.20
N CYS A 32 -19.09 18.98 -5.58
CA CYS A 32 -19.68 19.15 -4.25
C CYS A 32 -21.16 18.74 -4.21
N ASP A 33 -21.92 19.10 -5.25
CA ASP A 33 -23.35 18.76 -5.35
C ASP A 33 -23.57 17.25 -5.53
N TYR A 34 -22.70 16.57 -6.28
CA TYR A 34 -22.69 15.12 -6.40
C TYR A 34 -22.47 14.47 -5.03
N LEU A 35 -21.43 14.88 -4.30
CA LEU A 35 -21.11 14.30 -2.99
C LEU A 35 -22.23 14.57 -1.97
N GLN A 36 -22.83 15.77 -2.01
CA GLN A 36 -23.91 16.13 -1.11
C GLN A 36 -25.17 15.29 -1.34
N LYS A 37 -25.50 14.96 -2.60
CA LYS A 37 -26.65 14.13 -2.99
C LYS A 37 -26.39 12.64 -2.77
N GLN A 38 -25.24 12.13 -3.21
CA GLN A 38 -24.94 10.69 -3.23
C GLN A 38 -24.32 10.17 -1.93
N LYS A 39 -23.80 11.07 -1.08
CA LYS A 39 -23.10 10.72 0.18
C LYS A 39 -21.96 9.71 0.00
N SER A 40 -21.39 9.66 -1.20
CA SER A 40 -20.37 8.70 -1.60
C SER A 40 -19.52 9.29 -2.73
N PHE A 41 -18.23 8.93 -2.75
CA PHE A 41 -17.34 9.19 -3.88
C PHE A 41 -17.52 8.15 -5.00
N PHE A 42 -18.30 7.09 -4.76
CA PHE A 42 -18.53 6.00 -5.70
C PHE A 42 -19.92 6.08 -6.31
N GLY A 43 -20.03 5.68 -7.57
CA GLY A 43 -21.29 5.59 -8.32
C GLY A 43 -21.04 5.32 -9.80
N GLU A 44 -22.10 5.28 -10.60
CA GLU A 44 -22.04 4.92 -12.03
C GLU A 44 -21.13 5.82 -12.87
N LYS A 45 -20.94 7.08 -12.45
CA LYS A 45 -20.08 8.07 -13.13
C LYS A 45 -18.66 8.15 -12.57
N ALA A 46 -18.29 7.28 -11.64
CA ALA A 46 -16.95 7.27 -11.07
C ALA A 46 -15.94 6.60 -12.02
N PHE A 47 -14.78 7.21 -12.17
CA PHE A 47 -13.68 6.67 -12.97
C PHE A 47 -12.44 6.47 -12.10
N ALA A 48 -11.67 5.42 -12.39
CA ALA A 48 -10.43 5.13 -11.68
C ALA A 48 -9.23 5.83 -12.36
N TYR A 49 -8.41 6.50 -11.56
CA TYR A 49 -7.08 6.93 -11.97
C TYR A 49 -6.04 5.91 -11.50
N ILE A 50 -5.34 5.27 -12.45
CA ILE A 50 -4.32 4.26 -12.11
C ILE A 50 -3.02 4.98 -11.75
N MET A 51 -2.65 4.90 -10.48
CA MET A 51 -1.43 5.49 -9.95
C MET A 51 -0.28 4.46 -9.91
N PRO A 52 0.98 4.86 -10.20
CA PRO A 52 2.15 4.00 -9.99
C PRO A 52 2.25 3.53 -8.53
N ARG A 53 2.82 2.34 -8.32
CA ARG A 53 2.88 1.70 -6.99
C ARG A 53 3.67 2.52 -5.98
N GLU A 54 4.76 3.13 -6.44
CA GLU A 54 5.69 3.92 -5.64
C GLU A 54 5.02 5.17 -5.05
N ARG A 55 3.95 5.66 -5.70
CA ARG A 55 3.14 6.79 -5.23
C ARG A 55 1.85 6.37 -4.50
N SER A 56 1.63 5.07 -4.34
CA SER A 56 0.38 4.49 -3.81
C SER A 56 0.57 3.79 -2.46
N ILE A 57 1.66 4.10 -1.75
CA ILE A 57 1.97 3.54 -0.44
C ILE A 57 1.29 4.41 0.62
N ASP A 58 0.38 3.80 1.37
CA ASP A 58 -0.22 4.43 2.54
C ASP A 58 0.75 4.35 3.73
N ILE A 59 0.89 5.44 4.48
CA ILE A 59 1.83 5.51 5.60
C ILE A 59 1.11 5.00 6.85
N ASP A 60 1.56 3.85 7.33
CA ASP A 60 1.23 3.37 8.66
C ASP A 60 2.31 3.87 9.65
N PHE A 61 1.88 4.66 10.64
CA PHE A 61 2.80 5.29 11.61
C PHE A 61 3.58 4.26 12.43
N GLU A 62 2.95 3.16 12.85
CA GLU A 62 3.59 2.13 13.66
C GLU A 62 4.68 1.42 12.85
N LEU A 63 4.35 1.06 11.59
CA LEU A 63 5.33 0.46 10.69
C LEU A 63 6.47 1.43 10.38
N ALA A 64 6.17 2.71 10.17
CA ALA A 64 7.18 3.74 9.90
C ALA A 64 8.14 3.90 11.09
N GLU A 65 7.63 3.93 12.32
CA GLU A 65 8.42 4.00 13.54
C GLU A 65 9.36 2.78 13.70
N ILE A 66 8.83 1.57 13.47
CA ILE A 66 9.62 0.34 13.52
C ILE A 66 10.77 0.39 12.50
N LEU A 67 10.48 0.77 11.26
CA LEU A 67 11.48 0.85 10.19
C LEU A 67 12.54 1.91 10.48
N LEU A 68 12.13 3.07 11.01
CA LEU A 68 13.05 4.15 11.40
C LEU A 68 13.98 3.69 12.54
N THR A 69 13.42 3.05 13.56
CA THR A 69 14.19 2.52 14.70
C THR A 69 15.20 1.46 14.25
N GLN A 70 14.79 0.55 13.36
CA GLN A 70 15.69 -0.46 12.79
C GLN A 70 16.83 0.18 11.98
N ARG A 71 16.53 1.23 11.20
CA ARG A 71 17.53 1.97 10.44
C ARG A 71 18.56 2.63 11.36
N ILE A 72 18.11 3.30 12.42
CA ILE A 72 18.98 3.95 13.41
C ILE A 72 19.88 2.91 14.08
N LYS A 73 19.32 1.79 14.58
CA LYS A 73 20.09 0.71 15.21
C LYS A 73 21.20 0.16 14.31
N LYS A 74 20.91 -0.06 13.01
CA LYS A 74 21.91 -0.54 12.03
C LYS A 74 23.04 0.47 11.82
N GLN A 75 22.73 1.76 11.76
CA GLN A 75 23.73 2.82 11.61
C GLN A 75 24.63 2.91 12.84
N THR A 76 24.04 2.87 14.05
CA THR A 76 24.80 2.88 15.31
C THR A 76 25.74 1.67 15.40
N HIS A 77 25.26 0.47 15.05
CA HIS A 77 26.09 -0.74 15.05
C HIS A 77 27.25 -0.66 14.06
N SER A 78 26.99 -0.16 12.85
CA SER A 78 28.03 0.03 11.83
C SER A 78 29.10 1.03 12.28
N TYR A 79 28.68 2.14 12.91
CA TYR A 79 29.59 3.15 13.43
C TYR A 79 30.45 2.62 14.57
N LEU A 80 29.86 1.87 15.51
CA LEU A 80 30.59 1.25 16.62
C LEU A 80 31.63 0.24 16.13
N LYS A 81 31.28 -0.60 15.13
CA LYS A 81 32.23 -1.54 14.50
C LYS A 81 33.43 -0.82 13.86
N TYR A 82 33.18 0.26 13.13
CA TYR A 82 34.26 1.05 12.51
C TYR A 82 35.19 1.64 13.58
N LYS A 83 34.63 2.20 14.66
CA LYS A 83 35.42 2.81 15.75
C LYS A 83 36.27 1.79 16.51
N THR A 84 35.80 0.55 16.68
CA THR A 84 36.57 -0.53 17.31
C THR A 84 37.71 -1.10 16.45
N GLN A 85 37.71 -0.87 15.13
CA GLN A 85 38.79 -1.30 14.23
C GLN A 85 39.96 -0.28 14.15
N LEU A 86 39.74 0.94 14.66
CA LEU A 86 40.72 2.04 14.63
C LEU A 86 41.52 2.18 15.94
N ASN A 87 41.21 1.37 16.95
CA ASN A 87 41.94 1.26 18.23
C ASN A 87 42.60 -0.12 18.30
#